data_AF-A0A348UT20-F1
#
_entry.id   AF-A0A348UT20-F1
#
_cell.length_a   1.000
_cell.length_b   1.000
_cell.length_c   1.000
_cell.angle_alpha   90.00
_cell.angle_beta   90.00
_cell.angle_gamma   90.00
#
_symmetry.space_group_name_H-M   'P 1'
#
loop_
_entity.id
_entity.type
_entity.pdbx_description
1 polymer ?
#
loop_
_entity_poly.entity_id
_entity_poly.type
_entity_poly.pdbx_seq_one_letter_code
_entity_poly.pdbx_strand_id
1 'polypeptide(L)'
;MYHNLELTLNIQFESIWYTGSGEADILTDRLLQKDARGRPYFPASTLKGVIRESCEKLSRTLNFPEPSDPHSIDMNLPGAFGPLCHAPSPVDRLFGNKFEEGGLYFRNAYPIDNTDHVDRFTHIRSRVKMHRKLGTVKEKHLFTTEYAFPMTFESKLSASHRNLAIF
;
A
#
# COMPACT_ATOMS: atom_id res chain seq x y z
N MET A 1 28.11 4.23 -12.01
CA MET A 1 28.33 3.46 -10.76
C MET A 1 26.96 3.16 -10.15
N TYR A 2 26.73 1.94 -9.68
CA TYR A 2 25.49 1.58 -9.00
C TYR A 2 25.63 1.84 -7.50
N HIS A 3 24.64 2.49 -6.92
CA HIS A 3 24.53 2.66 -5.47
C HIS A 3 23.33 1.89 -4.98
N ASN A 4 23.53 1.14 -3.89
CA ASN A 4 22.48 0.42 -3.21
C ASN A 4 22.23 1.08 -1.86
N LEU A 5 20.96 1.32 -1.55
CA LEU A 5 20.50 1.85 -0.27
C LEU A 5 19.58 0.81 0.37
N GLU A 6 19.80 0.53 1.65
CA GLU A 6 18.96 -0.36 2.44
C GLU A 6 18.36 0.44 3.59
N LEU A 7 17.04 0.45 3.70
CA LEU A 7 16.30 1.14 4.75
C LEU A 7 15.43 0.15 5.51
N THR A 8 15.47 0.23 6.84
CA THR A 8 14.52 -0.45 7.71
C THR A 8 13.40 0.52 8.09
N LEU A 9 12.16 0.12 7.83
CA LEU A 9 10.97 0.91 8.12
C LEU A 9 10.25 0.32 9.33
N ASN A 10 10.08 1.12 10.37
CA ASN A 10 9.22 0.80 11.51
C ASN A 10 7.91 1.59 11.39
N ILE A 11 6.80 0.87 11.26
CA ILE A 11 5.46 1.43 11.04
C ILE A 11 4.64 1.18 12.29
N GLN A 12 4.37 2.23 13.06
CA GLN A 12 3.52 2.16 14.24
C GLN A 12 2.11 2.64 13.91
N PHE A 13 1.13 1.75 14.03
CA PHE A 13 -0.27 2.15 13.92
C PHE A 13 -0.73 2.77 15.23
N GLU A 14 -1.34 3.95 15.14
CA GLU A 14 -1.98 4.63 16.29
C GLU A 14 -3.43 4.21 16.50
N SER A 15 -4.06 3.64 15.47
CA SER A 15 -5.47 3.25 15.48
C SER A 15 -5.66 1.87 14.85
N ILE A 16 -6.87 1.32 15.02
CA ILE A 16 -7.25 0.05 14.39
C ILE A 16 -7.09 0.17 12.87
N TRP A 17 -6.62 -0.89 12.24
CA TRP A 17 -6.30 -0.87 10.82
C TRP A 17 -6.88 -2.08 10.10
N TYR A 18 -6.96 -1.97 8.78
CA TYR A 18 -7.51 -3.00 7.90
C TYR A 18 -6.77 -3.00 6.57
N THR A 19 -6.25 -4.17 6.19
CA THR A 19 -5.90 -4.50 4.81
C THR A 19 -6.76 -5.69 4.42
N GLY A 20 -7.58 -5.54 3.39
CA GLY A 20 -8.49 -6.61 2.96
C GLY A 20 -7.78 -7.70 2.20
N SER A 21 -8.14 -8.96 2.48
CA SER A 21 -7.70 -10.11 1.70
C SER A 21 -8.51 -10.33 0.42
N GLY A 22 -9.69 -9.72 0.32
CA GLY A 22 -10.68 -10.03 -0.71
C GLY A 22 -11.56 -11.25 -0.37
N GLU A 23 -11.29 -11.90 0.76
CA GLU A 23 -12.00 -13.11 1.22
C GLU A 23 -13.03 -12.78 2.31
N ALA A 24 -13.98 -13.70 2.46
CA ALA A 24 -15.01 -13.70 3.51
C ALA A 24 -15.10 -15.09 4.16
N ASP A 25 -15.60 -15.15 5.40
CA ASP A 25 -16.00 -16.40 6.04
C ASP A 25 -17.51 -16.41 6.35
N ILE A 26 -17.97 -17.42 7.10
CA ILE A 26 -19.40 -17.61 7.45
C ILE A 26 -19.96 -16.44 8.27
N LEU A 27 -19.15 -15.79 9.11
CA LEU A 27 -19.57 -14.76 10.07
C LEU A 27 -19.00 -13.37 9.74
N THR A 28 -18.02 -13.30 8.85
CA THR A 28 -17.20 -12.12 8.57
C THR A 28 -17.17 -11.85 7.08
N ASP A 29 -17.82 -10.75 6.66
CA ASP A 29 -17.89 -10.37 5.24
C ASP A 29 -16.54 -9.90 4.67
N ARG A 30 -15.65 -9.41 5.54
CA ARG A 30 -14.39 -8.80 5.15
C ARG A 30 -13.27 -9.23 6.07
N LEU A 31 -12.49 -10.19 5.60
CA LEU A 31 -11.34 -10.70 6.34
C LEU A 31 -10.12 -9.79 6.19
N LEU A 32 -9.31 -9.78 7.24
CA LEU A 32 -8.02 -9.13 7.27
C LEU A 32 -6.99 -10.00 6.54
N GLN A 33 -6.06 -9.37 5.83
CA GLN A 33 -4.94 -10.04 5.21
C GLN A 33 -4.02 -10.66 6.26
N LYS A 34 -3.84 -11.98 6.19
CA LYS A 34 -3.03 -12.80 7.10
C LYS A 34 -2.05 -13.67 6.33
N ASP A 35 -0.92 -14.00 6.97
CA ASP A 35 0.08 -14.94 6.45
C ASP A 35 -0.39 -16.40 6.65
N ALA A 36 0.42 -17.37 6.21
CA ALA A 36 0.11 -18.79 6.36
C ALA A 36 0.03 -19.27 7.83
N ARG A 37 0.49 -18.47 8.79
CA ARG A 37 0.40 -18.73 10.24
C ARG A 37 -0.78 -17.98 10.89
N GLY A 38 -1.61 -17.30 10.09
CA GLY A 38 -2.72 -16.50 10.58
C GLY A 38 -2.32 -15.15 11.14
N ARG A 39 -1.07 -14.70 10.98
CA ARG A 39 -0.63 -13.40 11.50
C ARG A 39 -0.94 -12.29 10.51
N PRO A 40 -1.45 -11.14 10.96
CA PRO A 40 -1.70 -10.02 10.07
C PRO A 40 -0.39 -9.47 9.50
N TYR A 41 -0.38 -9.10 8.23
CA TYR A 41 0.78 -8.48 7.60
C TYR A 41 0.36 -7.40 6.60
N PHE A 42 1.28 -6.48 6.30
CA PHE A 42 1.08 -5.51 5.23
C PHE A 42 1.80 -5.96 3.95
N PRO A 43 1.07 -6.14 2.84
CA PRO A 43 1.67 -6.45 1.56
C PRO A 43 2.63 -5.35 1.10
N ALA A 44 3.75 -5.76 0.52
CA ALA A 44 4.72 -4.85 -0.10
C ALA A 44 4.07 -3.98 -1.19
N SER A 45 3.11 -4.53 -1.93
CA SER A 45 2.33 -3.82 -2.96
C SER A 45 1.49 -2.69 -2.37
N THR A 46 0.81 -2.94 -1.25
CA THR A 46 0.04 -1.94 -0.51
C THR A 46 0.96 -0.82 -0.01
N LEU A 47 2.09 -1.18 0.60
CA LEU A 47 3.06 -0.20 1.10
C LEU A 47 3.63 0.66 -0.03
N LYS A 48 4.05 0.02 -1.13
CA LYS A 48 4.49 0.70 -2.36
C LYS A 48 3.43 1.66 -2.88
N GLY A 49 2.17 1.22 -2.94
CA GLY A 49 1.04 2.01 -3.45
C GLY A 49 0.78 3.26 -2.60
N VAL A 50 0.70 3.12 -1.27
CA VAL A 50 0.47 4.24 -0.36
C VAL A 50 1.58 5.29 -0.43
N ILE A 51 2.84 4.84 -0.47
CA ILE A 51 3.99 5.74 -0.57
C ILE A 51 4.03 6.39 -1.94
N ARG A 52 3.78 5.64 -3.03
CA ARG A 52 3.68 6.18 -4.40
C ARG A 52 2.61 7.27 -4.46
N GLU A 53 1.38 6.99 -4.02
CA GLU A 53 0.27 7.95 -4.04
C GLU A 53 0.61 9.23 -3.24
N SER A 54 1.32 9.09 -2.13
CA SER A 54 1.80 10.22 -1.33
C SER A 54 2.87 11.04 -2.07
N CYS A 55 3.80 10.37 -2.76
CA CYS A 55 4.77 11.03 -3.63
C CYS A 55 4.11 11.73 -4.83
N GLU A 56 3.05 11.15 -5.42
CA GLU A 56 2.27 11.79 -6.49
C GLU A 56 1.59 13.08 -5.99
N LYS A 57 1.01 13.05 -4.79
CA LYS A 57 0.45 14.26 -4.14
C LYS A 57 1.52 15.35 -3.92
N LEU A 58 2.72 14.96 -3.47
CA LEU A 58 3.84 15.88 -3.30
C LEU A 58 4.34 16.43 -4.63
N SER A 59 4.45 15.57 -5.65
CA SER A 59 4.84 15.94 -7.02
C SER A 59 3.94 17.05 -7.57
N ARG A 60 2.62 16.89 -7.42
CA ARG A 60 1.61 17.88 -7.81
C ARG A 60 1.75 19.19 -7.03
N THR A 61 1.97 19.10 -5.72
CA THR A 61 2.15 20.28 -4.87
C THR A 61 3.40 21.08 -5.24
N LEU A 62 4.46 20.40 -5.65
CA LEU A 62 5.76 20.99 -5.99
C LEU A 62 5.90 21.32 -7.48
N ASN A 63 4.84 21.18 -8.28
CA ASN A 63 4.82 21.39 -9.74
C ASN A 63 5.88 20.56 -10.51
N PHE A 64 6.18 19.35 -10.05
CA PHE A 64 6.92 18.38 -10.85
C PHE A 64 6.03 17.78 -11.96
N PRO A 65 6.62 17.24 -13.03
CA PRO A 65 5.84 16.56 -14.08
C PRO A 65 4.99 15.43 -13.52
N GLU A 66 3.74 15.36 -13.99
CA GLU A 66 2.80 14.31 -13.60
C GLU A 66 3.35 12.93 -13.98
N PRO A 67 3.22 11.94 -13.09
CA PRO A 67 3.60 10.58 -13.40
C PRO A 67 2.65 9.93 -14.39
N SER A 68 3.14 8.92 -15.08
CA SER A 68 2.33 8.05 -15.92
C SER A 68 1.27 7.32 -15.10
N ASP A 69 0.02 7.30 -15.58
CA ASP A 69 -1.06 6.53 -14.95
C ASP A 69 -0.79 5.01 -15.13
N PRO A 70 -0.54 4.25 -14.04
CA PRO A 70 -0.26 2.83 -14.12
C PRO A 70 -1.47 2.01 -14.64
N HIS A 71 -2.70 2.51 -14.55
CA HIS A 71 -3.92 1.81 -14.94
C HIS A 71 -4.46 2.19 -16.33
N SER A 72 -3.88 3.21 -16.98
CA SER A 72 -4.27 3.63 -18.33
C SER A 72 -4.18 2.49 -19.36
N ILE A 73 -5.23 2.22 -20.12
CA ILE A 73 -5.17 1.16 -21.16
C ILE A 73 -4.58 1.73 -22.47
N ASP A 74 -4.45 3.06 -22.55
CA ASP A 74 -3.99 3.75 -23.75
C ASP A 74 -2.47 3.58 -23.94
N MET A 75 -2.11 2.69 -24.85
CA MET A 75 -0.72 2.42 -25.21
C MET A 75 -0.09 3.53 -26.06
N ASN A 76 -0.88 4.50 -26.54
CA ASN A 76 -0.39 5.60 -27.38
C ASN A 76 -0.01 6.85 -26.57
N LEU A 77 -0.11 6.80 -25.24
CA LEU A 77 0.31 7.90 -24.37
C LEU A 77 1.82 8.18 -24.54
N PRO A 78 2.21 9.41 -24.92
CA PRO A 78 3.61 9.80 -25.05
C PRO A 78 4.35 9.58 -23.72
N GLY A 79 5.41 8.78 -23.73
CA GLY A 79 6.20 8.46 -22.53
C GLY A 79 5.77 7.19 -21.78
N ALA A 80 4.70 6.50 -22.20
CA ALA A 80 4.30 5.21 -21.61
C ALA A 80 5.31 4.07 -21.84
N PHE A 81 6.06 4.15 -22.95
CA PHE A 81 7.07 3.16 -23.38
C PHE A 81 8.44 3.81 -23.58
N GLY A 82 8.98 4.40 -22.52
CA GLY A 82 10.34 4.97 -22.50
C GLY A 82 11.16 4.45 -21.33
N PRO A 83 12.49 4.44 -21.44
CA PRO A 83 13.36 4.09 -20.32
C PRO A 83 13.23 5.12 -19.19
N LEU A 84 13.35 4.68 -17.94
CA LEU A 84 13.16 5.51 -16.75
C LEU A 84 14.10 6.70 -16.69
N CYS A 85 15.32 6.58 -17.24
CA CYS A 85 16.28 7.69 -17.26
C CYS A 85 15.76 8.94 -17.99
N HIS A 86 14.79 8.79 -18.90
CA HIS A 86 14.16 9.88 -19.63
C HIS A 86 12.75 10.19 -19.13
N ALA A 87 12.27 9.51 -18.09
CA ALA A 87 10.97 9.78 -17.51
C ALA A 87 10.98 11.18 -16.84
N PRO A 88 10.06 12.08 -17.22
CA PRO A 88 10.05 13.44 -16.69
C PRO A 88 9.64 13.47 -15.21
N SER A 89 8.75 12.57 -14.79
CA SER A 89 8.29 12.51 -13.41
C SER A 89 9.34 11.85 -12.50
N PRO A 90 9.72 12.49 -11.37
CA PRO A 90 10.56 11.85 -10.37
C PRO A 90 9.88 10.62 -9.74
N VAL A 91 8.54 10.57 -9.71
CA VAL A 91 7.79 9.43 -9.17
C VAL A 91 7.96 8.21 -10.07
N ASP A 92 7.81 8.35 -11.39
CA ASP A 92 8.05 7.24 -12.32
C ASP A 92 9.48 6.71 -12.21
N ARG A 93 10.48 7.60 -12.08
CA ARG A 93 11.88 7.21 -11.90
C ARG A 93 12.13 6.35 -10.64
N LEU A 94 11.40 6.62 -9.56
CA LEU A 94 11.53 5.88 -8.31
C LEU A 94 10.73 4.57 -8.31
N PHE A 95 9.47 4.62 -8.77
CA PHE A 95 8.52 3.50 -8.62
C PHE A 95 8.39 2.61 -9.86
N GLY A 96 8.90 3.09 -11.00
CA GLY A 96 8.79 2.46 -12.31
C GLY A 96 7.61 2.99 -13.12
N ASN A 97 7.68 2.70 -14.42
CA ASN A 97 6.59 2.93 -15.37
C ASN A 97 6.09 1.57 -15.90
N LYS A 98 5.32 1.57 -16.99
CA LYS A 98 4.76 0.32 -17.56
C LYS A 98 5.78 -0.55 -18.29
N PHE A 99 6.89 0.05 -18.70
CA PHE A 99 7.90 -0.59 -19.52
C PHE A 99 9.08 -1.10 -18.68
N GLU A 100 9.49 -0.34 -17.68
CA GLU A 100 10.66 -0.60 -16.85
C GLU A 100 10.34 -0.47 -15.36
N GLU A 101 10.81 -1.44 -14.58
CA GLU A 101 10.63 -1.47 -13.13
C GLU A 101 11.45 -0.39 -12.43
N GLY A 102 10.89 0.20 -11.38
CA GLY A 102 11.59 1.22 -10.60
C GLY A 102 12.72 0.64 -9.76
N GLY A 103 13.62 1.51 -9.30
CA GLY A 103 14.73 1.13 -8.45
C GLY A 103 14.36 0.78 -7.00
N LEU A 104 13.10 0.97 -6.58
CA LEU A 104 12.62 0.74 -5.22
C LEU A 104 11.93 -0.62 -5.04
N TYR A 105 12.46 -1.42 -4.12
CA TYR A 105 11.98 -2.76 -3.78
C TYR A 105 11.46 -2.81 -2.35
N PHE A 106 10.16 -3.08 -2.20
CA PHE A 106 9.49 -3.16 -0.91
C PHE A 106 9.37 -4.62 -0.45
N ARG A 107 9.56 -4.88 0.83
CA ARG A 107 9.22 -6.15 1.47
C ARG A 107 7.91 -6.04 2.25
N ASN A 108 7.24 -7.17 2.43
CA ASN A 108 6.06 -7.24 3.29
C ASN A 108 6.44 -6.78 4.69
N ALA A 109 5.56 -6.01 5.34
CA ALA A 109 5.75 -5.61 6.71
C ALA A 109 5.11 -6.65 7.63
N TYR A 110 5.87 -7.12 8.63
CA TYR A 110 5.40 -8.08 9.63
C TYR A 110 5.40 -7.45 11.02
N PRO A 111 4.51 -7.87 11.92
CA PRO A 111 4.52 -7.41 13.31
C PRO A 111 5.88 -7.67 13.95
N ILE A 112 6.41 -6.69 14.68
CA ILE A 112 7.65 -6.85 15.46
C ILE A 112 7.41 -7.79 16.63
N ASP A 113 6.22 -7.71 17.23
CA ASP A 113 5.84 -8.61 18.31
C ASP A 113 5.55 -10.01 17.76
N ASN A 114 6.31 -10.98 18.25
CA ASN A 114 6.34 -12.35 17.72
C ASN A 114 5.38 -13.27 18.49
N THR A 115 4.24 -12.73 18.95
CA THR A 115 3.24 -13.57 19.62
C THR A 115 2.53 -14.47 18.60
N ASP A 116 2.45 -15.76 18.90
CA ASP A 116 1.77 -16.75 18.04
C ASP A 116 0.23 -16.77 18.25
N HIS A 117 -0.30 -15.92 19.13
CA HIS A 117 -1.71 -15.89 19.48
C HIS A 117 -2.51 -14.96 18.55
N VAL A 118 -3.01 -15.52 17.45
CA VAL A 118 -3.82 -14.83 16.42
C VAL A 118 -4.98 -14.02 17.03
N ASP A 119 -5.66 -14.58 18.03
CA ASP A 119 -6.84 -13.99 18.67
C ASP A 119 -6.57 -12.66 19.39
N ARG A 120 -5.29 -12.36 19.70
CA ARG A 120 -4.91 -11.08 20.32
C ARG A 120 -4.70 -9.96 19.31
N PHE A 121 -4.58 -10.29 18.03
CA PHE A 121 -4.29 -9.29 17.01
C PHE A 121 -5.54 -8.63 16.42
N THR A 122 -6.67 -9.33 16.43
CA THR A 122 -7.84 -8.92 15.64
C THR A 122 -9.12 -8.80 16.46
N HIS A 123 -10.03 -7.96 15.99
CA HIS A 123 -11.41 -7.89 16.48
C HIS A 123 -12.37 -7.70 15.31
N ILE A 124 -13.57 -8.27 15.42
CA ILE A 124 -14.63 -8.09 14.43
C ILE A 124 -15.46 -6.88 14.81
N ARG A 125 -15.72 -6.00 13.84
CA ARG A 125 -16.58 -4.84 14.02
C ARG A 125 -17.66 -4.79 12.93
N SER A 126 -18.90 -4.74 13.37
CA SER A 126 -20.05 -4.52 12.49
C SER A 126 -20.20 -3.05 12.12
N ARG A 127 -20.54 -2.79 10.86
CA ARG A 127 -20.86 -1.46 10.35
C ARG A 127 -22.19 -1.52 9.61
N VAL A 128 -22.98 -0.46 9.76
CA VAL A 128 -24.25 -0.26 9.06
C VAL A 128 -24.20 1.01 8.23
N LYS A 129 -24.97 1.07 7.15
CA LYS A 129 -25.24 2.33 6.44
C LYS A 129 -26.63 2.83 6.81
N MET A 130 -26.73 4.10 7.22
CA MET A 130 -28.01 4.74 7.50
C MET A 130 -28.58 5.47 6.29
N HIS A 131 -29.90 5.37 6.11
CA HIS A 131 -30.65 6.17 5.16
C HIS A 131 -30.98 7.54 5.76
N ARG A 132 -30.24 8.58 5.34
CA ARG A 132 -30.27 9.91 5.98
C ARG A 132 -31.66 10.55 6.10
N LYS A 133 -32.54 10.36 5.11
CA LYS A 133 -33.89 10.98 5.12
C LYS A 133 -34.90 10.24 6.00
N LEU A 134 -34.73 8.93 6.17
CA LEU A 134 -35.71 8.08 6.88
C LEU A 134 -35.22 7.69 8.29
N GLY A 135 -33.95 7.92 8.61
CA GLY A 135 -33.34 7.50 9.87
C GLY A 135 -33.20 5.98 10.03
N THR A 136 -33.52 5.20 9.01
CA THR A 136 -33.48 3.74 9.05
C THR A 136 -32.14 3.18 8.57
N VAL A 137 -31.83 1.93 8.93
CA VAL A 137 -30.71 1.20 8.34
C VAL A 137 -31.04 0.85 6.89
N LYS A 138 -30.09 1.07 5.98
CA LYS A 138 -30.23 0.69 4.58
C LYS A 138 -30.11 -0.84 4.46
N GLU A 139 -31.09 -1.45 3.80
CA GLU A 139 -31.12 -2.90 3.57
C GLU A 139 -29.84 -3.38 2.87
N LYS A 140 -29.35 -4.58 3.22
CA LYS A 140 -28.12 -5.20 2.69
C LYS A 140 -26.83 -4.37 2.89
N HIS A 141 -26.81 -3.50 3.90
CA HIS A 141 -25.64 -2.71 4.25
C HIS A 141 -25.18 -2.91 5.70
N LEU A 142 -25.52 -4.04 6.30
CA LEU A 142 -24.85 -4.56 7.48
C LEU A 142 -23.63 -5.35 6.98
N PHE A 143 -22.44 -4.95 7.39
CA PHE A 143 -21.21 -5.67 7.08
C PHE A 143 -20.38 -5.89 8.34
N THR A 144 -19.81 -7.08 8.49
CA THR A 144 -18.82 -7.39 9.51
C THR A 144 -17.42 -7.32 8.89
N THR A 145 -16.48 -6.70 9.60
CA THR A 145 -15.09 -6.59 9.13
C THR A 145 -14.15 -6.93 10.26
N GLU A 146 -13.19 -7.79 9.96
CA GLU A 146 -12.06 -8.10 10.84
C GLU A 146 -11.05 -6.95 10.75
N TYR A 147 -10.74 -6.33 11.89
CA TYR A 147 -9.72 -5.30 12.02
C TYR A 147 -8.60 -5.80 12.91
N ALA A 148 -7.38 -5.34 12.65
CA ALA A 148 -6.28 -5.54 13.59
C ALA A 148 -6.15 -4.36 14.56
N PHE A 149 -5.68 -4.68 15.77
CA PHE A 149 -5.34 -3.69 16.78
C PHE A 149 -4.10 -2.87 16.37
N PRO A 150 -3.93 -1.67 16.95
CA PRO A 150 -2.71 -0.89 16.77
C PRO A 150 -1.49 -1.70 17.20
N MET A 151 -0.51 -1.84 16.31
CA MET A 151 0.75 -2.55 16.58
C MET A 151 1.86 -2.01 15.68
N THR A 152 3.10 -2.40 15.97
CA THR A 152 4.27 -1.98 15.21
C THR A 152 4.70 -3.06 14.24
N PHE A 153 4.95 -2.66 13.00
CA PHE A 153 5.45 -3.50 11.92
C PHE A 153 6.86 -3.10 11.54
N GLU A 154 7.67 -4.07 11.15
CA GLU A 154 8.95 -3.86 10.48
C GLU A 154 8.85 -4.25 9.01
N SER A 155 9.39 -3.42 8.13
CA SER A 155 9.61 -3.72 6.71
C SER A 155 11.01 -3.31 6.29
N LYS A 156 11.46 -3.82 5.14
CA LYS A 156 12.72 -3.45 4.50
C LYS A 156 12.43 -2.86 3.12
N LEU A 157 13.11 -1.77 2.83
CA LEU A 157 13.09 -1.08 1.54
C LEU A 157 14.51 -1.06 1.00
N SER A 158 14.71 -1.69 -0.14
CA SER A 158 15.99 -1.71 -0.85
C SER A 158 15.85 -0.83 -2.09
N ALA A 159 16.83 0.04 -2.34
CA ALA A 159 16.88 0.86 -3.54
C ALA A 159 18.16 0.61 -4.32
N SER A 160 18.06 0.48 -5.64
CA SER A 160 19.22 0.51 -6.53
C SER A 160 19.09 1.68 -7.49
N HIS A 161 20.12 2.53 -7.55
CA HIS A 161 20.10 3.71 -8.41
C HIS A 161 21.40 3.84 -9.19
N ARG A 162 21.28 4.18 -10.48
CA ARG A 162 22.39 4.62 -11.32
C ARG A 162 22.51 6.15 -11.20
N ASN A 163 23.64 6.64 -10.72
CA ASN A 163 23.97 8.08 -10.61
C ASN A 163 23.21 8.83 -9.50
N LEU A 164 23.37 8.40 -8.24
CA LEU A 164 22.78 9.09 -7.08
C LEU A 164 23.50 10.43 -6.71
N ALA A 165 24.50 10.85 -7.50
CA ALA A 165 25.25 12.08 -7.28
C ALA A 165 25.69 12.68 -8.61
N ILE A 166 24.83 13.52 -9.20
CA ILE A 166 25.27 14.71 -9.94
C ILE A 166 24.24 15.79 -9.58
N PHE A 167 24.52 16.54 -8.52
CA PHE A 167 23.92 17.85 -8.30
C PHE A 167 24.74 18.88 -9.08
#